data_AF-A0A0F7TTG6-F1
#
_entry.id   AF-A0A0F7TTG6-F1
#
_cell.length_a   1.000
_cell.length_b   1.000
_cell.length_c   1.000
_cell.angle_alpha   90.00
_cell.angle_beta   90.00
_cell.angle_gamma   90.00
#
_symmetry.space_group_name_H-M   'P 1'
#
loop_
_entity.id
_entity.type
_entity.pdbx_description
1 polymer ?
#
loop_
_entity_poly.entity_id
_entity_poly.type
_entity_poly.pdbx_seq_one_letter_code
_entity_poly.pdbx_strand_id
1 'polypeptide(L)'
;MAEFFISQTDLFLLKHWQEDSPLSIDAQREQIFAKWVALGVRDREPYQQQHSRLRDLPTHSKELLNRIRLPAERRPATDLEPYWLRTCYEPESEEAWTKIENELELFFGTPPPIYNDPTLYNFGDNWEKIFLHTPQLLYNTCLAEKHEEYVAEALQEGIEAENFDEEQYDSEDAMPWMTYYSEYLWRLAAGRIYIADAKTLASKRRNAGKILAVCYDKCGRGIGCYRQNLDKAVVESGCFRYLLKDHACMLGEC
;
A
#
# COMPACT_ATOMS: atom_id res chain seq x y z
N MET A 1 -19.63 16.43 13.86
CA MET A 1 -18.41 15.60 13.78
C MET A 1 -18.36 15.03 12.38
N ALA A 2 -17.24 15.15 11.67
CA ALA A 2 -17.11 14.55 10.34
C ALA A 2 -17.18 13.03 10.46
N GLU A 3 -18.01 12.40 9.63
CA GLU A 3 -18.13 10.95 9.53
C GLU A 3 -16.85 10.43 8.86
N PHE A 4 -16.01 9.72 9.61
CA PHE A 4 -14.76 9.16 9.09
C PHE A 4 -14.98 7.72 8.63
N PHE A 5 -14.15 7.26 7.69
CA PHE A 5 -14.25 5.90 7.18
C PHE A 5 -13.92 4.90 8.27
N ILE A 6 -14.82 3.95 8.49
CA ILE A 6 -14.63 2.83 9.41
C ILE A 6 -14.40 1.57 8.58
N SER A 7 -13.29 0.91 8.83
CA SER A 7 -12.82 -0.27 8.12
C SER A 7 -12.87 -1.52 9.00
N GLN A 8 -12.60 -2.68 8.39
CA GLN A 8 -12.44 -3.95 9.10
C GLN A 8 -11.34 -3.90 10.17
N THR A 9 -10.30 -3.10 9.92
CA THR A 9 -9.17 -2.91 10.85
C THR A 9 -9.62 -2.16 12.12
N ASP A 10 -10.61 -1.27 12.00
CA ASP A 10 -11.16 -0.54 13.14
C ASP A 10 -12.00 -1.46 14.04
N LEU A 11 -12.73 -2.44 13.48
CA LEU A 11 -13.38 -3.48 14.29
C LEU A 11 -12.36 -4.34 15.03
N PHE A 12 -11.28 -4.70 14.36
CA PHE A 12 -10.21 -5.44 15.00
C PHE A 12 -9.58 -4.64 16.14
N LEU A 13 -9.32 -3.35 15.92
CA LEU A 13 -8.80 -2.44 16.92
C LEU A 13 -9.72 -2.36 18.14
N LEU A 14 -11.01 -2.09 17.92
CA LEU A 14 -12.01 -2.01 18.97
C LEU A 14 -12.11 -3.29 19.81
N LYS A 15 -12.02 -4.46 19.16
CA LYS A 15 -12.11 -5.76 19.85
C LYS A 15 -10.91 -6.06 20.74
N HIS A 16 -9.74 -5.53 20.40
CA HIS A 16 -8.48 -5.82 21.11
C HIS A 16 -8.00 -4.65 21.97
N TRP A 17 -8.71 -3.52 21.95
CA TRP A 17 -8.38 -2.35 22.76
C TRP A 17 -8.63 -2.61 24.25
N GLN A 18 -7.69 -2.16 25.07
CA GLN A 18 -7.68 -2.23 26.53
C GLN A 18 -7.53 -0.82 27.09
N GLU A 19 -8.59 -0.29 27.71
CA GLU A 19 -8.59 1.05 28.31
C GLU A 19 -7.62 1.17 29.50
N ASP A 20 -7.37 0.06 30.20
CA ASP A 20 -6.50 -0.04 31.37
C ASP A 20 -5.07 -0.50 31.02
N SER A 21 -4.73 -0.56 29.73
CA SER A 21 -3.38 -0.92 29.30
C SER A 21 -2.34 0.06 29.85
N PRO A 22 -1.17 -0.43 30.33
CA PRO A 22 -0.06 0.44 30.73
C PRO A 22 0.67 1.07 29.54
N LEU A 23 0.34 0.66 28.30
CA LEU A 23 0.95 1.19 27.08
C LEU A 23 0.38 2.58 26.73
N SER A 24 1.18 3.40 26.08
CA SER A 24 0.66 4.60 25.42
C SER A 24 -0.37 4.22 24.34
N ILE A 25 -1.22 5.17 23.97
CA ILE A 25 -2.23 4.97 22.92
C ILE A 25 -1.58 4.46 21.63
N ASP A 26 -0.48 5.09 21.21
CA ASP A 26 0.23 4.74 19.98
C ASP A 26 0.89 3.37 20.08
N ALA A 27 1.56 3.04 21.20
CA ALA A 27 2.21 1.74 21.37
C ALA A 27 1.19 0.59 21.42
N GLN A 28 0.03 0.81 22.04
CA GLN A 28 -1.05 -0.19 22.03
C GLN A 28 -1.65 -0.35 20.64
N ARG A 29 -1.90 0.76 19.94
CA ARG A 29 -2.40 0.75 18.55
C ARG A 29 -1.46 -0.03 17.64
N GLU A 30 -0.17 0.27 17.68
CA GLU A 30 0.86 -0.41 16.89
C GLU A 30 0.91 -1.92 17.22
N GLN A 31 0.86 -2.29 18.51
CA GLN A 31 0.84 -3.71 18.90
C GLN A 31 -0.39 -4.44 18.36
N ILE A 32 -1.57 -3.82 18.40
CA ILE A 32 -2.80 -4.42 17.88
C ILE A 32 -2.73 -4.52 16.35
N PHE A 33 -2.26 -3.49 15.67
CA PHE A 33 -2.12 -3.51 14.21
C PHE A 33 -1.02 -4.44 13.72
N ALA A 34 0.06 -4.66 14.48
CA ALA A 34 1.02 -5.72 14.19
C ALA A 34 0.35 -7.11 14.19
N LYS A 35 -0.58 -7.36 15.14
CA LYS A 35 -1.37 -8.60 15.14
C LYS A 35 -2.26 -8.69 13.91
N TRP A 36 -2.92 -7.60 13.51
CA TRP A 36 -3.73 -7.56 12.28
C TRP A 36 -2.91 -7.83 11.02
N VAL A 37 -1.75 -7.19 10.87
CA VAL A 37 -0.85 -7.40 9.73
C VAL A 37 -0.36 -8.85 9.69
N ALA A 38 -0.07 -9.45 10.85
CA ALA A 38 0.30 -10.85 10.95
C ALA A 38 -0.85 -11.81 10.62
N LEU A 39 -2.11 -11.38 10.71
CA LEU A 39 -3.23 -12.18 10.20
C LEU A 39 -3.12 -12.33 8.69
N GLY A 40 -3.27 -13.55 8.19
CA GLY A 40 -3.45 -13.79 6.76
C GLY A 40 -4.82 -13.32 6.26
N VAL A 41 -5.02 -13.36 4.94
CA VAL A 41 -6.29 -12.96 4.30
C VAL A 41 -7.49 -13.73 4.88
N ARG A 42 -7.33 -15.05 5.09
CA ARG A 42 -8.37 -15.92 5.65
C ARG A 42 -8.80 -15.49 7.07
N ASP A 43 -7.82 -15.20 7.93
CA ASP A 43 -8.11 -14.84 9.33
C ASP A 43 -8.71 -13.43 9.49
N ARG A 44 -8.56 -12.58 8.46
CA ARG A 44 -9.20 -11.25 8.40
C ARG A 44 -10.64 -11.32 7.88
N GLU A 45 -11.03 -12.38 7.18
CA GLU A 45 -12.35 -12.52 6.54
C GLU A 45 -13.54 -12.36 7.51
N PRO A 46 -13.52 -12.87 8.76
CA PRO A 46 -14.63 -12.65 9.70
C PRO A 46 -14.91 -11.18 10.00
N TYR A 47 -13.90 -10.30 9.87
CA TYR A 47 -14.07 -8.85 10.02
C TYR A 47 -14.63 -8.21 8.75
N GLN A 48 -14.31 -8.75 7.57
CA GLN A 48 -14.92 -8.40 6.29
C GLN A 48 -16.41 -8.73 6.24
N GLN A 49 -16.80 -9.92 6.69
CA GLN A 49 -18.21 -10.32 6.70
C GLN A 49 -19.07 -9.44 7.63
N GLN A 50 -18.42 -8.75 8.59
CA GLN A 50 -19.05 -7.79 9.49
C GLN A 50 -19.07 -6.36 8.93
N HIS A 51 -18.73 -6.14 7.66
CA HIS A 51 -18.70 -4.81 7.06
C HIS A 51 -20.05 -4.08 7.16
N SER A 52 -21.18 -4.80 7.09
CA SER A 52 -22.51 -4.20 7.31
C SER A 52 -22.66 -3.57 8.70
N ARG A 53 -22.01 -4.14 9.73
CA ARG A 53 -22.03 -3.64 11.11
C ARG A 53 -21.17 -2.39 11.32
N LEU A 54 -20.27 -2.07 10.39
CA LEU A 54 -19.41 -0.87 10.48
C LEU A 54 -20.23 0.42 10.44
N ARG A 55 -21.36 0.42 9.71
CA ARG A 55 -22.24 1.60 9.57
C ARG A 55 -22.94 1.94 10.89
N ASP A 56 -23.26 0.92 11.68
CA ASP A 56 -24.08 1.02 12.88
C ASP A 56 -23.25 0.94 14.18
N LEU A 57 -21.97 1.29 14.13
CA LEU A 57 -21.13 1.29 15.33
C LEU A 57 -21.72 2.21 16.42
N PRO A 58 -21.78 1.75 17.69
CA PRO A 58 -22.23 2.57 18.81
C PRO A 58 -21.42 3.86 18.95
N THR A 59 -22.04 4.91 19.49
CA THR A 59 -21.40 6.22 19.69
C THR A 59 -20.10 6.14 20.47
N HIS A 60 -20.07 5.37 21.57
CA HIS A 60 -18.85 5.20 22.38
C HIS A 60 -17.69 4.56 21.58
N SER A 61 -17.98 3.66 20.64
CA SER A 61 -16.96 3.06 19.78
C SER A 61 -16.42 4.08 18.78
N LYS A 62 -17.30 4.93 18.21
CA LYS A 62 -16.90 6.02 17.32
C LYS A 62 -16.05 7.07 18.05
N GLU A 63 -16.41 7.40 19.28
CA GLU A 63 -15.64 8.30 20.17
C GLU A 63 -14.27 7.70 20.52
N LEU A 64 -14.22 6.39 20.81
CA LEU A 64 -12.96 5.70 21.06
C LEU A 64 -12.04 5.76 19.84
N LEU A 65 -12.53 5.39 18.66
CA LEU A 65 -11.77 5.49 17.40
C LEU A 65 -11.30 6.93 17.14
N ASN A 66 -12.15 7.92 17.44
CA ASN A 66 -11.80 9.35 17.35
C ASN A 66 -10.64 9.76 18.25
N ARG A 67 -10.42 9.07 19.36
CA ARG A 67 -9.32 9.32 20.29
C ARG A 67 -8.05 8.57 19.89
N ILE A 68 -8.18 7.34 19.38
CA ILE A 68 -7.03 6.42 19.24
C ILE A 68 -6.46 6.34 17.83
N ARG A 69 -7.19 6.77 16.79
CA ARG A 69 -6.71 6.78 15.39
C ARG A 69 -6.21 8.17 15.01
N LEU A 70 -5.19 8.28 14.17
CA LEU A 70 -4.79 9.59 13.62
C LEU A 70 -5.66 9.97 12.42
N PRO A 71 -5.91 11.27 12.12
CA PRO A 71 -6.71 11.68 10.97
C PRO A 71 -6.20 11.12 9.62
N ALA A 72 -4.89 11.08 9.42
CA ALA A 72 -4.28 10.49 8.22
C ALA A 72 -4.56 8.98 8.09
N GLU A 73 -4.68 8.28 9.22
CA GLU A 73 -4.99 6.86 9.30
C GLU A 73 -6.49 6.57 9.12
N ARG A 74 -7.37 7.57 8.96
CA ARG A 74 -8.82 7.39 8.80
C ARG A 74 -9.33 7.58 7.38
N ARG A 75 -8.41 7.82 6.43
CA ARG A 75 -8.78 7.94 5.02
C ARG A 75 -9.27 6.59 4.49
N PRO A 76 -10.34 6.57 3.68
CA PRO A 76 -10.78 5.35 3.06
C PRO A 76 -9.65 4.83 2.18
N ALA A 77 -9.29 3.56 2.36
CA ALA A 77 -8.46 2.88 1.39
C ALA A 77 -9.31 2.66 0.13
N THR A 78 -9.30 3.63 -0.78
CA THR A 78 -10.01 3.52 -2.05
C THR A 78 -9.04 3.09 -3.14
N ASP A 79 -9.59 2.42 -4.15
CA ASP A 79 -8.89 2.08 -5.38
C ASP A 79 -8.57 3.32 -6.25
N LEU A 80 -8.89 4.52 -5.76
CA LEU A 80 -8.90 5.78 -6.49
C LEU A 80 -7.84 6.77 -6.01
N GLU A 81 -7.26 6.56 -4.83
CA GLU A 81 -6.30 7.50 -4.24
C GLU A 81 -4.87 6.93 -4.25
N PRO A 82 -3.89 7.68 -4.79
CA PRO A 82 -2.49 7.30 -4.68
C PRO A 82 -1.95 7.50 -3.27
N TYR A 83 -1.22 6.50 -2.78
CA TYR A 83 -0.53 6.57 -1.50
C TYR A 83 0.92 6.98 -1.71
N TRP A 84 1.28 8.14 -1.18
CA TRP A 84 2.66 8.65 -1.16
C TRP A 84 3.23 8.57 0.25
N LEU A 85 4.49 8.16 0.37
CA LEU A 85 5.20 7.95 1.62
C LEU A 85 6.59 8.58 1.56
N ARG A 86 6.93 9.40 2.56
CA ARG A 86 8.30 9.87 2.76
C ARG A 86 8.94 9.08 3.90
N THR A 87 10.12 8.49 3.65
CA THR A 87 10.85 7.71 4.68
C THR A 87 12.20 8.28 5.05
N CYS A 88 12.65 9.37 4.40
CA CYS A 88 13.90 10.06 4.71
C CYS A 88 13.66 11.55 4.99
N TYR A 89 14.20 12.04 6.10
CA TYR A 89 13.98 13.38 6.64
C TYR A 89 15.29 14.10 6.99
N GLU A 90 16.38 13.72 6.31
CA GLU A 90 17.68 14.39 6.49
C GLU A 90 17.60 15.84 6.00
N PRO A 91 18.26 16.82 6.64
CA PRO A 91 18.18 18.23 6.22
C PRO A 91 18.56 18.47 4.75
N GLU A 92 19.54 17.74 4.22
CA GLU A 92 19.93 17.80 2.80
C GLU A 92 18.85 17.28 1.83
N SER A 93 17.84 16.56 2.32
CA SER A 93 16.77 15.96 1.52
C SER A 93 15.59 16.91 1.25
N GLU A 94 15.50 18.02 2.01
CA GLU A 94 14.34 18.92 1.98
C GLU A 94 14.12 19.59 0.62
N GLU A 95 15.19 20.03 -0.06
CA GLU A 95 15.04 20.66 -1.39
C GLU A 95 14.48 19.68 -2.43
N ALA A 96 14.91 18.41 -2.37
CA ALA A 96 14.39 17.36 -3.24
C ALA A 96 12.93 17.03 -2.90
N TRP A 97 12.59 17.00 -1.61
CA TRP A 97 11.22 16.76 -1.14
C TRP A 97 10.26 17.88 -1.57
N THR A 98 10.64 19.15 -1.40
CA THR A 98 9.84 20.30 -1.84
C THR A 98 9.52 20.24 -3.34
N LYS A 99 10.43 19.75 -4.17
CA LYS A 99 10.16 19.53 -5.60
C LYS A 99 9.07 18.49 -5.83
N ILE A 100 9.10 17.39 -5.08
CA ILE A 100 8.08 16.33 -5.15
C ILE A 100 6.73 16.88 -4.70
N GLU A 101 6.66 17.59 -3.57
CA GLU A 101 5.42 18.20 -3.08
C GLU A 101 4.83 19.18 -4.11
N ASN A 102 5.64 20.06 -4.68
CA ASN A 102 5.17 21.03 -5.67
C ASN A 102 4.61 20.36 -6.93
N GLU A 103 5.23 19.30 -7.43
CA GLU A 103 4.73 18.56 -8.61
C GLU A 103 3.43 17.82 -8.30
N LEU A 104 3.31 17.25 -7.10
CA LEU A 104 2.07 16.61 -6.65
C LEU A 104 0.93 17.63 -6.53
N GLU A 105 1.18 18.78 -5.90
CA GLU A 105 0.19 19.86 -5.79
C GLU A 105 -0.22 20.41 -7.15
N LEU A 106 0.75 20.58 -8.07
CA LEU A 106 0.50 21.06 -9.42
C LEU A 106 -0.40 20.11 -10.20
N PHE A 107 -0.17 18.80 -10.10
CA PHE A 107 -0.92 17.80 -10.87
C PHE A 107 -2.33 17.55 -10.30
N PHE A 108 -2.44 17.38 -8.97
CA PHE A 108 -3.70 17.05 -8.32
C PHE A 108 -4.57 18.28 -8.01
N GLY A 109 -4.01 19.50 -8.09
CA GLY A 109 -4.67 20.76 -7.73
C GLY A 109 -4.92 20.92 -6.22
N THR A 110 -4.77 19.85 -5.46
CA THR A 110 -4.76 19.78 -4.00
C THR A 110 -3.72 18.75 -3.58
N PRO A 111 -3.07 18.91 -2.40
CA PRO A 111 -2.07 17.93 -1.96
C PRO A 111 -2.72 16.54 -1.86
N PRO A 112 -2.17 15.51 -2.53
CA PRO A 112 -2.68 14.15 -2.38
C PRO A 112 -2.45 13.64 -0.94
N PRO A 113 -3.01 12.48 -0.57
CA PRO A 113 -2.63 11.82 0.67
C PRO A 113 -1.13 11.49 0.70
N ILE A 114 -0.39 12.19 1.56
CA ILE A 114 1.04 11.93 1.80
C ILE A 114 1.24 11.56 3.28
N TYR A 115 1.88 10.42 3.51
CA TYR A 115 2.41 10.01 4.81
C TYR A 115 3.79 10.66 5.02
N ASN A 116 3.80 11.84 5.66
CA ASN A 116 4.98 12.74 5.78
C ASN A 116 5.23 13.25 7.23
N ASP A 117 4.93 12.46 8.24
CA ASP A 117 5.31 12.75 9.63
C ASP A 117 6.62 12.03 9.99
N PRO A 118 7.73 12.75 10.29
CA PRO A 118 9.02 12.14 10.62
C PRO A 118 8.99 11.30 11.90
N THR A 119 8.08 11.58 12.83
CA THR A 119 7.96 10.81 14.07
C THR A 119 7.27 9.46 13.86
N LEU A 120 6.53 9.32 12.76
CA LEU A 120 5.75 8.13 12.44
C LEU A 120 6.35 7.33 11.30
N TYR A 121 6.91 7.97 10.26
CA TYR A 121 7.24 7.31 8.99
C TYR A 121 8.72 7.32 8.62
N ASN A 122 9.60 7.71 9.54
CA ASN A 122 11.05 7.60 9.34
C ASN A 122 11.54 6.15 9.42
N PHE A 123 11.11 5.33 8.46
CA PHE A 123 11.37 3.89 8.42
C PHE A 123 12.66 3.51 7.70
N GLY A 124 13.30 4.46 7.01
CA GLY A 124 14.37 4.17 6.06
C GLY A 124 13.88 3.20 4.99
N ASP A 125 14.55 2.04 4.90
CA ASP A 125 14.23 0.99 3.93
C ASP A 125 13.03 0.11 4.33
N ASN A 126 12.58 0.15 5.60
CA ASN A 126 11.49 -0.70 6.11
C ASN A 126 10.11 -0.08 5.88
N TRP A 127 9.83 0.32 4.63
CA TRP A 127 8.62 1.04 4.27
C TRP A 127 7.33 0.28 4.63
N GLU A 128 7.38 -1.05 4.70
CA GLU A 128 6.26 -1.93 5.05
C GLU A 128 5.70 -1.67 6.46
N LYS A 129 6.48 -1.00 7.32
CA LYS A 129 6.00 -0.52 8.62
C LYS A 129 4.82 0.46 8.50
N ILE A 130 4.57 1.04 7.33
CA ILE A 130 3.37 1.83 7.08
C ILE A 130 2.09 1.05 7.41
N PHE A 131 2.08 -0.27 7.22
CA PHE A 131 0.91 -1.10 7.53
C PHE A 131 0.64 -1.23 9.04
N LEU A 132 1.61 -0.89 9.90
CA LEU A 132 1.41 -0.81 11.35
C LEU A 132 0.65 0.47 11.76
N HIS A 133 0.64 1.50 10.92
CA HIS A 133 -0.11 2.75 11.15
C HIS A 133 -1.40 2.80 10.34
N THR A 134 -1.33 2.31 9.11
CA THR A 134 -2.39 2.39 8.10
C THR A 134 -2.74 0.98 7.58
N PRO A 135 -3.16 0.03 8.44
CA PRO A 135 -3.46 -1.35 8.04
C PRO A 135 -4.64 -1.45 7.09
N GLN A 136 -5.48 -0.41 6.97
CA GLN A 136 -6.56 -0.38 6.00
C GLN A 136 -6.06 -0.36 4.55
N LEU A 137 -4.78 -0.08 4.28
CA LEU A 137 -4.21 -0.28 2.94
C LEU A 137 -4.25 -1.76 2.51
N LEU A 138 -4.37 -2.67 3.48
CA LEU A 138 -4.55 -4.10 3.26
C LEU A 138 -6.03 -4.51 3.22
N TYR A 139 -6.93 -3.54 3.01
CA TYR A 139 -8.36 -3.77 2.95
C TYR A 139 -8.72 -4.75 1.84
N ASN A 140 -9.56 -5.73 2.18
CA ASN A 140 -10.00 -6.75 1.24
C ASN A 140 -11.50 -6.63 0.97
N THR A 141 -11.86 -6.56 -0.32
CA THR A 141 -13.24 -6.50 -0.81
C THR A 141 -13.80 -7.86 -1.23
N CYS A 142 -12.97 -8.88 -1.49
CA CYS A 142 -13.41 -10.21 -1.91
C CYS A 142 -13.11 -11.29 -0.86
N LEU A 143 -13.89 -12.38 -0.86
CA LEU A 143 -13.69 -13.52 0.06
C LEU A 143 -12.30 -14.15 -0.17
N ALA A 144 -11.71 -14.74 0.87
CA ALA A 144 -10.37 -15.30 0.77
C ALA A 144 -10.30 -16.44 -0.26
N GLU A 145 -11.28 -17.35 -0.24
CA GLU A 145 -11.39 -18.45 -1.21
C GLU A 145 -11.44 -17.92 -2.65
N LYS A 146 -12.33 -16.96 -2.92
CA LYS A 146 -12.47 -16.35 -4.25
C LYS A 146 -11.20 -15.64 -4.71
N HIS A 147 -10.47 -15.01 -3.79
CA HIS A 147 -9.18 -14.41 -4.11
C HIS A 147 -8.13 -15.46 -4.46
N GLU A 148 -8.05 -16.54 -3.68
CA GLU A 148 -7.12 -17.65 -3.92
C GLU A 148 -7.43 -18.36 -5.24
N GLU A 149 -8.71 -18.56 -5.56
CA GLU A 149 -9.16 -19.09 -6.85
C GLU A 149 -8.67 -18.21 -8.02
N TYR A 150 -8.93 -16.89 -7.97
CA TYR A 150 -8.50 -15.98 -9.04
C TYR A 150 -6.98 -15.91 -9.21
N VAL A 151 -6.24 -15.97 -8.11
CA VAL A 151 -4.77 -15.96 -8.16
C VAL A 151 -4.25 -17.29 -8.72
N ALA A 152 -4.85 -18.43 -8.34
CA ALA A 152 -4.46 -19.74 -8.84
C ALA A 152 -4.79 -19.91 -10.33
N GLU A 153 -5.96 -19.47 -10.77
CA GLU A 153 -6.39 -19.48 -12.18
C GLU A 153 -5.42 -18.66 -13.04
N ALA A 154 -5.12 -17.41 -12.64
CA ALA A 154 -4.19 -16.55 -13.36
C ALA A 154 -2.75 -17.10 -13.39
N LEU A 155 -2.33 -17.81 -12.33
CA LEU A 155 -1.03 -18.48 -12.32
C LEU A 155 -0.99 -19.63 -13.33
N GLN A 156 -2.05 -20.44 -13.35
CA GLN A 156 -2.18 -21.58 -14.25
C GLN A 156 -2.23 -21.13 -15.71
N GLU A 157 -2.96 -20.07 -16.03
CA GLU A 157 -2.98 -19.46 -17.37
C GLU A 157 -1.58 -19.00 -17.81
N GLY A 158 -0.80 -18.40 -16.90
CA GLY A 158 0.58 -17.99 -17.19
C GLY A 158 1.49 -19.18 -17.48
N ILE A 159 1.40 -20.26 -16.68
CA ILE A 159 2.15 -21.50 -16.89
C ILE A 159 1.78 -22.15 -18.25
N GLU A 160 0.49 -22.19 -18.59
CA GLU A 160 0.02 -22.75 -19.86
C GLU A 160 0.49 -21.93 -21.07
N ALA A 161 0.44 -20.60 -20.96
CA ALA A 161 0.92 -19.70 -22.01
C ALA A 161 2.43 -19.82 -22.23
N GLU A 162 3.21 -19.91 -21.15
CA GLU A 162 4.67 -20.12 -21.22
C GLU A 162 5.01 -21.47 -21.87
N ASN A 163 4.31 -22.55 -21.50
CA ASN A 163 4.55 -23.88 -22.07
C ASN A 163 4.07 -24.03 -23.53
N PHE A 164 3.10 -23.23 -23.97
CA PHE A 164 2.64 -23.26 -25.37
C PHE A 164 3.62 -22.55 -26.31
N ASP A 165 4.45 -21.65 -25.78
CA ASP A 165 5.38 -20.80 -26.52
C ASP A 165 6.81 -21.41 -26.56
N GLU A 166 6.91 -22.73 -26.78
CA GLU A 166 8.15 -23.53 -26.80
C GLU A 166 9.21 -23.06 -27.84
N GLU A 167 8.93 -22.06 -28.68
CA GLU A 167 9.80 -21.67 -29.82
C GLU A 167 10.48 -20.29 -29.79
N GLN A 168 10.25 -19.37 -28.85
CA GLN A 168 10.95 -18.07 -28.91
C GLN A 168 11.20 -17.43 -27.56
N TYR A 169 12.45 -17.46 -27.06
CA TYR A 169 13.15 -16.31 -26.47
C TYR A 169 14.65 -16.61 -26.38
N ASP A 170 15.39 -16.35 -27.47
CA ASP A 170 16.85 -16.41 -27.52
C ASP A 170 17.51 -15.09 -27.04
N SER A 171 16.75 -14.21 -26.35
CA SER A 171 17.26 -12.93 -25.85
C SER A 171 17.34 -12.92 -24.33
N GLU A 172 18.55 -12.69 -23.80
CA GLU A 172 18.82 -12.51 -22.36
C GLU A 172 18.01 -11.37 -21.71
N ASP A 173 17.41 -10.48 -22.51
CA ASP A 173 16.58 -9.33 -22.10
C ASP A 173 15.06 -9.61 -22.13
N ALA A 174 14.62 -10.81 -22.49
CA ALA A 174 13.21 -11.17 -22.39
C ALA A 174 12.81 -11.20 -20.91
N MET A 175 11.71 -10.53 -20.55
CA MET A 175 11.14 -10.57 -19.20
C MET A 175 9.88 -11.46 -19.25
N PRO A 176 10.01 -12.80 -19.34
CA PRO A 176 8.88 -13.73 -19.52
C PRO A 176 7.79 -13.57 -18.45
N TRP A 177 8.13 -13.09 -17.25
CA TRP A 177 7.15 -12.76 -16.23
C TRP A 177 6.19 -11.62 -16.61
N MET A 178 6.62 -10.66 -17.42
CA MET A 178 5.71 -9.63 -17.97
C MET A 178 4.78 -10.20 -19.03
N THR A 179 5.30 -11.12 -19.86
CA THR A 179 4.55 -11.69 -20.97
C THR A 179 3.49 -12.67 -20.47
N TYR A 180 3.87 -13.61 -19.62
CA TYR A 180 3.00 -14.73 -19.24
C TYR A 180 2.33 -14.53 -17.88
N TYR A 181 2.99 -13.87 -16.93
CA TYR A 181 2.54 -13.81 -15.53
C TYR A 181 1.94 -12.45 -15.13
N SER A 182 1.61 -11.60 -16.11
CA SER A 182 1.08 -10.26 -15.84
C SER A 182 -0.26 -10.27 -15.13
N GLU A 183 -1.18 -11.14 -15.55
CA GLU A 183 -2.47 -11.31 -14.89
C GLU A 183 -2.28 -11.84 -13.46
N TYR A 184 -1.37 -12.80 -13.25
CA TYR A 184 -1.05 -13.32 -11.92
C TYR A 184 -0.57 -12.23 -10.96
N LEU A 185 0.41 -11.42 -11.39
CA LEU A 185 0.95 -10.30 -10.59
C LEU A 185 -0.12 -9.24 -10.31
N TRP A 186 -1.00 -8.96 -11.28
CA TRP A 186 -2.12 -8.06 -11.08
C TRP A 186 -3.13 -8.59 -10.05
N ARG A 187 -3.48 -9.88 -10.12
CA ARG A 187 -4.42 -10.51 -9.17
C ARG A 187 -3.86 -10.58 -7.75
N LEU A 188 -2.55 -10.73 -7.60
CA LEU A 188 -1.86 -10.67 -6.32
C LEU A 188 -1.86 -9.26 -5.70
N ALA A 189 -1.81 -8.22 -6.53
CA ALA A 189 -1.64 -6.84 -6.07
C ALA A 189 -2.88 -6.34 -5.30
N ALA A 190 -2.69 -6.06 -4.01
CA ALA A 190 -3.68 -5.34 -3.21
C ALA A 190 -3.62 -3.83 -3.49
N GLY A 191 -2.43 -3.29 -3.70
CA GLY A 191 -2.24 -1.88 -4.01
C GLY A 191 -0.81 -1.53 -4.40
N ARG A 192 -0.57 -0.23 -4.55
CA ARG A 192 0.74 0.35 -4.89
C ARG A 192 0.99 1.58 -4.03
N ILE A 193 2.22 1.73 -3.57
CA ILE A 193 2.69 2.87 -2.78
C ILE A 193 3.90 3.52 -3.46
N TYR A 194 3.96 4.85 -3.42
CA TYR A 194 5.04 5.65 -3.99
C TYR A 194 5.90 6.21 -2.86
N ILE A 195 7.19 5.92 -2.89
CA ILE A 195 8.09 6.13 -1.78
C ILE A 195 9.22 7.10 -2.17
N ALA A 196 9.29 8.20 -1.42
CA ALA A 196 10.42 9.11 -1.38
C ALA A 196 11.37 8.66 -0.26
N ASP A 197 12.27 7.74 -0.60
CA ASP A 197 13.32 7.22 0.29
C ASP A 197 14.63 8.02 0.16
N ALA A 198 15.65 7.63 0.92
CA ALA A 198 16.96 8.28 0.88
C ALA A 198 17.62 8.24 -0.52
N LYS A 199 17.36 7.19 -1.33
CA LYS A 199 17.91 7.08 -2.70
C LYS A 199 17.20 8.06 -3.64
N THR A 200 15.89 8.23 -3.49
CA THR A 200 15.06 9.18 -4.23
C THR A 200 15.48 10.62 -3.93
N LEU A 201 15.68 10.95 -2.64
CA LEU A 201 15.96 12.32 -2.20
C LEU A 201 17.45 12.71 -2.26
N ALA A 202 18.33 11.78 -2.62
CA ALA A 202 19.75 12.07 -2.76
C ALA A 202 20.01 13.12 -3.86
N SER A 203 21.01 13.98 -3.66
CA SER A 203 21.35 15.03 -4.62
C SER A 203 22.05 14.53 -5.90
N LYS A 204 22.87 13.47 -5.79
CA LYS A 204 23.65 12.90 -6.91
C LYS A 204 23.85 11.39 -6.76
N ARG A 205 22.91 10.59 -7.28
CA ARG A 205 23.00 9.12 -7.42
C ARG A 205 22.22 8.67 -8.67
N ARG A 206 22.44 7.44 -9.16
CA ARG A 206 21.68 6.83 -10.29
C ARG A 206 20.15 6.91 -10.11
N ASN A 207 19.71 6.93 -8.85
CA ASN A 207 18.30 6.94 -8.44
C ASN A 207 17.84 8.28 -7.84
N ALA A 208 18.68 9.31 -7.85
CA ALA A 208 18.29 10.66 -7.43
C ALA A 208 17.12 11.17 -8.28
N GLY A 209 16.07 11.67 -7.62
CA GLY A 209 14.84 12.14 -8.26
C GLY A 209 13.94 11.03 -8.82
N LYS A 210 14.30 9.74 -8.64
CA LYS A 210 13.48 8.61 -9.09
C LYS A 210 12.69 8.00 -7.94
N ILE A 211 11.38 8.16 -7.99
CA ILE A 211 10.42 7.62 -7.03
C ILE A 211 10.45 6.10 -7.07
N LEU A 212 10.49 5.48 -5.90
CA LEU A 212 10.32 4.03 -5.74
C LEU A 212 8.83 3.72 -5.71
N ALA A 213 8.33 2.98 -6.70
CA ALA A 213 6.99 2.43 -6.68
C ALA A 213 7.06 0.98 -6.20
N VAL A 214 6.20 0.62 -5.24
CA VAL A 214 6.12 -0.75 -4.72
C VAL A 214 4.69 -1.25 -4.82
N CYS A 215 4.50 -2.36 -5.53
CA CYS A 215 3.27 -3.13 -5.51
C CYS A 215 3.31 -4.11 -4.35
N TYR A 216 2.23 -4.18 -3.59
CA TYR A 216 2.13 -5.06 -2.42
C TYR A 216 0.87 -5.92 -2.46
N ASP A 217 0.94 -7.10 -1.85
CA ASP A 217 -0.18 -8.02 -1.74
C ASP A 217 -1.08 -7.73 -0.52
N LYS A 218 -2.14 -8.52 -0.34
CA LYS A 218 -3.09 -8.34 0.78
C LYS A 218 -2.47 -8.58 2.16
N CYS A 219 -1.29 -9.19 2.22
CA CYS A 219 -0.54 -9.38 3.46
C CYS A 219 0.45 -8.23 3.71
N GLY A 220 0.58 -7.27 2.79
CA GLY A 220 1.53 -6.16 2.87
C GLY A 220 2.94 -6.53 2.42
N ARG A 221 3.11 -7.67 1.73
CA ARG A 221 4.40 -8.08 1.19
C ARG A 221 4.61 -7.39 -0.15
N GLY A 222 5.80 -6.83 -0.38
CA GLY A 222 6.19 -6.33 -1.70
C GLY A 222 6.25 -7.49 -2.70
N ILE A 223 5.45 -7.41 -3.76
CA ILE A 223 5.43 -8.39 -4.86
C ILE A 223 6.19 -7.90 -6.09
N GLY A 224 6.48 -6.60 -6.15
CA GLY A 224 7.28 -5.98 -7.21
C GLY A 224 7.64 -4.55 -6.85
N CYS A 225 8.82 -4.11 -7.30
CA CYS A 225 9.28 -2.74 -7.14
C CYS A 225 9.88 -2.24 -8.45
N TYR A 226 9.82 -0.94 -8.67
CA TYR A 226 10.58 -0.28 -9.72
C TYR A 226 10.82 1.18 -9.36
N ARG A 227 11.84 1.78 -9.99
CA ARG A 227 12.09 3.21 -9.89
C ARG A 227 11.74 3.92 -11.18
N GLN A 228 11.09 5.07 -11.05
CA GLN A 228 10.70 5.88 -12.18
C GLN A 228 10.85 7.37 -11.90
N ASN A 229 10.91 8.17 -12.95
CA ASN A 229 10.98 9.62 -12.83
C ASN A 229 9.71 10.17 -12.17
N LEU A 230 9.85 11.31 -11.48
CA LEU A 230 8.78 11.95 -10.73
C LEU A 230 7.55 12.26 -11.59
N ASP A 231 7.75 12.82 -12.78
CA ASP A 231 6.67 13.13 -13.74
C ASP A 231 5.82 11.89 -14.07
N LYS A 232 6.48 10.77 -14.37
CA LYS A 232 5.81 9.50 -14.65
C LYS A 232 5.10 8.95 -13.41
N ALA A 233 5.75 9.02 -12.24
CA ALA A 233 5.15 8.58 -10.98
C ALA A 233 3.88 9.36 -10.65
N VAL A 234 3.89 10.68 -10.79
CA VAL A 234 2.76 11.56 -10.54
C VAL A 234 1.59 11.19 -11.45
N VAL A 235 1.83 11.09 -12.77
CA VAL A 235 0.80 10.68 -13.75
C VAL A 235 0.24 9.30 -13.43
N GLU A 236 1.10 8.30 -13.24
CA GLU A 236 0.67 6.93 -12.93
C GLU A 236 -0.11 6.85 -11.61
N SER A 237 0.27 7.66 -10.63
CA SER A 237 -0.40 7.70 -9.32
C SER A 237 -1.81 8.29 -9.44
N GLY A 238 -2.03 9.20 -10.40
CA GLY A 238 -3.36 9.72 -10.73
C GLY A 238 -4.19 8.81 -11.62
N CYS A 239 -3.62 7.75 -12.19
CA CYS A 239 -4.34 6.80 -13.02
C CYS A 239 -4.95 5.65 -12.21
N PHE A 240 -6.18 5.26 -12.55
CA PHE A 240 -6.96 4.24 -11.84
C PHE A 240 -6.34 2.83 -11.89
N ARG A 241 -6.85 1.95 -11.03
CA ARG A 241 -6.49 0.53 -10.84
C ARG A 241 -6.35 -0.31 -12.12
N TYR A 242 -6.94 0.08 -13.25
CA TYR A 242 -6.80 -0.67 -14.51
C TYR A 242 -5.36 -0.65 -15.06
N LEU A 243 -4.56 0.39 -14.75
CA LEU A 243 -3.14 0.42 -15.12
C LEU A 243 -2.24 -0.37 -14.15
N LEU A 244 -2.75 -0.85 -13.01
CA LEU A 244 -1.95 -1.76 -12.17
C LEU A 244 -1.60 -3.05 -12.90
N LYS A 245 -2.40 -3.47 -13.89
CA LYS A 245 -2.10 -4.64 -14.72
C LYS A 245 -0.83 -4.44 -15.54
N ASP A 246 -0.66 -3.28 -16.15
CA ASP A 246 0.52 -2.98 -16.97
C ASP A 246 1.79 -2.78 -16.12
N HIS A 247 1.64 -2.42 -14.85
CA HIS A 247 2.75 -1.98 -13.99
C HIS A 247 3.14 -2.95 -12.87
N ALA A 248 2.25 -3.84 -12.42
CA ALA A 248 2.60 -4.91 -11.46
C ALA A 248 3.67 -5.86 -12.03
N CYS A 249 3.80 -5.87 -13.35
CA CYS A 249 4.74 -6.68 -14.13
C CYS A 249 6.13 -6.05 -14.21
N MET A 250 6.24 -4.75 -13.95
CA MET A 250 7.52 -4.04 -14.03
C MET A 250 8.37 -4.37 -12.79
N LEU A 251 9.27 -5.34 -12.95
CA LEU A 251 10.32 -5.64 -11.99
C LEU A 251 11.60 -4.92 -12.45
N GLY A 252 12.18 -4.10 -11.56
CA GLY A 252 13.50 -3.52 -11.74
C GLY A 252 14.30 -3.54 -10.43
N GLU A 253 15.60 -3.26 -10.49
CA GLU A 253 16.45 -3.18 -9.29
C GLU A 253 15.87 -2.18 -8.26
N CYS A 254 15.53 -2.67 -7.06
CA CYS A 254 15.39 -1.84 -5.86
C CYS A 254 16.81 -1.47 -5.33
#